data_AF-A0AA42XW86-F1
#
_entry.id   AF-A0AA42XW86-F1
#
_cell.length_a   1.000
_cell.length_b   1.000
_cell.length_c   1.000
_cell.angle_alpha   90.00
_cell.angle_beta   90.00
_cell.angle_gamma   90.00
#
_symmetry.space_group_name_H-M   'P 1'
#
loop_
_entity.id
_entity.type
_entity.pdbx_description
1 polymer ?
#
loop_
_entity_poly.entity_id
_entity_poly.type
_entity_poly.pdbx_seq_one_letter_code
_entity_poly.pdbx_strand_id
1 'polypeptide(L)'
;MGFLVSQRSSYGAFLVAAALLIGGGVYADKGSASNRSPSALEASMGEIQWGWSPKQVYRHLKKNIEESYKEPISKTTDAIEEDRLRHKMAEEVRQIRDSYFEFDGTPSAYDSGYLKGEFTQKNGESLLRVRTKNTQDYFFFINDRLWKRYRAFDAAVFEGATFEQFGKALQQRYGKAKKKNGASVPGTEPTQWYAWKEPRVLARAIDNNEFYGFYCLVLEDPKTVARLGKLRKNKPAGGDADDSVVNLVAEGNGDDQNADIADRISGEIRRHDTPRVDEKK
;
A
#
# COMPACT_ATOMS: atom_id res chain seq x y z
N MET A 1 -47.22 -13.58 30.03
CA MET A 1 -46.59 -12.30 29.66
C MET A 1 -45.49 -12.02 30.68
N GLY A 2 -44.19 -11.96 30.38
CA GLY A 2 -43.46 -12.09 29.13
C GLY A 2 -42.11 -12.79 29.38
N PHE A 3 -41.56 -13.35 28.31
CA PHE A 3 -40.33 -14.13 28.27
C PHE A 3 -39.08 -13.24 28.21
N LEU A 4 -37.97 -13.80 28.74
CA LEU A 4 -36.58 -13.36 28.58
C LEU A 4 -36.22 -13.00 27.13
N VAL A 5 -35.19 -12.15 26.93
CA VAL A 5 -33.93 -12.55 26.27
C VAL A 5 -32.83 -11.50 26.53
N SER A 6 -31.71 -12.04 27.01
CA SER A 6 -30.37 -11.46 27.09
C SER A 6 -29.74 -11.44 25.70
N GLN A 7 -29.14 -10.33 25.28
CA GLN A 7 -28.14 -10.34 24.21
C GLN A 7 -26.95 -9.45 24.60
N ARG A 8 -25.92 -10.11 25.14
CA ARG A 8 -24.54 -9.61 25.11
C ARG A 8 -24.02 -9.73 23.69
N SER A 9 -23.69 -8.62 23.05
CA SER A 9 -22.97 -8.62 21.78
C SER A 9 -21.47 -8.79 22.06
N SER A 10 -20.95 -9.99 21.81
CA SER A 10 -19.52 -10.27 21.78
C SER A 10 -19.01 -10.09 20.34
N TYR A 11 -18.39 -8.95 20.05
CA TYR A 11 -17.63 -8.77 18.82
C TYR A 11 -16.30 -9.54 18.94
N GLY A 12 -16.28 -10.74 18.40
CA GLY A 12 -15.07 -11.54 18.24
C GLY A 12 -14.11 -10.88 17.25
N ALA A 13 -12.96 -10.45 17.75
CA ALA A 13 -11.86 -9.94 16.94
C ALA A 13 -11.16 -11.10 16.22
N PHE A 14 -11.51 -11.32 14.95
CA PHE A 14 -10.73 -12.19 14.07
C PHE A 14 -9.61 -11.37 13.41
N LEU A 15 -8.39 -11.60 13.88
CA LEU A 15 -7.16 -11.07 13.29
C LEU A 15 -6.78 -11.94 12.08
N VAL A 16 -6.85 -11.35 10.89
CA VAL A 16 -6.25 -11.93 9.68
C VAL A 16 -4.77 -11.56 9.70
N ALA A 17 -3.92 -12.50 10.10
CA ALA A 17 -2.48 -12.40 9.92
C ALA A 17 -2.16 -12.76 8.46
N ALA A 18 -1.72 -11.78 7.68
CA ALA A 18 -1.18 -12.03 6.36
C ALA A 18 0.26 -12.54 6.52
N ALA A 19 0.42 -13.86 6.63
CA ALA A 19 1.73 -14.50 6.57
C ALA A 19 2.27 -14.40 5.14
N LEU A 20 3.34 -13.63 4.95
CA LEU A 20 4.17 -13.69 3.74
C LEU A 20 4.96 -15.00 3.77
N LEU A 21 4.42 -16.04 3.13
CA LEU A 21 5.19 -17.24 2.82
C LEU A 21 6.26 -16.89 1.77
N ILE A 22 7.52 -16.95 2.16
CA ILE A 22 8.66 -16.97 1.24
C ILE A 22 8.65 -18.34 0.55
N GLY A 23 7.91 -18.45 -0.54
CA GLY A 23 7.95 -19.58 -1.47
C GLY A 23 9.01 -19.35 -2.53
N GLY A 24 10.19 -19.98 -2.37
CA GLY A 24 11.20 -20.08 -3.42
C GLY A 24 10.69 -20.93 -4.59
N GLY A 25 9.97 -20.31 -5.51
CA GLY A 25 9.54 -20.91 -6.78
C GLY A 25 10.50 -20.53 -7.91
N VAL A 26 11.20 -21.53 -8.45
CA VAL A 26 12.06 -21.38 -9.63
C VAL A 26 11.18 -21.07 -10.85
N TYR A 27 11.24 -19.84 -11.37
CA TYR A 27 10.64 -19.49 -12.66
C TYR A 27 11.73 -19.29 -13.72
N ALA A 28 11.67 -20.13 -14.75
CA ALA A 28 12.50 -20.06 -15.93
C ALA A 28 12.03 -18.95 -16.90
N ASP A 29 12.85 -17.91 -16.97
CA ASP A 29 13.27 -17.03 -18.08
C ASP A 29 12.28 -16.55 -19.17
N LYS A 30 12.16 -15.21 -19.29
CA LYS A 30 12.65 -14.45 -20.45
C LYS A 30 12.52 -12.94 -20.23
N GLY A 31 13.63 -12.32 -19.85
CA GLY A 31 13.78 -10.86 -19.87
C GLY A 31 14.80 -10.32 -18.88
N SER A 32 16.10 -10.43 -19.22
CA SER A 32 17.25 -9.74 -18.59
C SER A 32 17.02 -9.28 -17.14
N ALA A 33 16.84 -10.24 -16.24
CA ALA A 33 16.86 -9.99 -14.81
C ALA A 33 18.32 -9.96 -14.38
N SER A 34 18.83 -8.79 -13.96
CA SER A 34 20.11 -8.72 -13.26
C SER A 34 20.17 -9.79 -12.16
N ASN A 35 21.28 -10.52 -12.04
CA ASN A 35 21.59 -11.52 -11.00
C ASN A 35 21.64 -10.97 -9.55
N ARG A 36 21.05 -9.82 -9.29
CA ARG A 36 20.99 -9.17 -7.98
C ARG A 36 19.66 -9.52 -7.33
N SER A 37 19.70 -9.93 -6.06
CA SER A 37 18.51 -10.05 -5.22
C SER A 37 17.75 -8.73 -5.18
N PRO A 38 16.40 -8.77 -5.19
CA PRO A 38 15.60 -7.55 -5.10
C PRO A 38 15.91 -6.79 -3.80
N SER A 39 15.93 -5.46 -3.87
CA SER A 39 16.01 -4.61 -2.68
C SER A 39 14.78 -4.77 -1.80
N ALA A 40 14.84 -4.29 -0.55
CA ALA A 40 13.67 -4.31 0.33
C ALA A 40 12.48 -3.52 -0.23
N LEU A 41 12.74 -2.43 -0.97
CA LEU A 41 11.70 -1.67 -1.67
C LEU A 41 11.08 -2.47 -2.81
N GLU A 42 11.91 -3.10 -3.64
CA GLU A 42 11.42 -3.98 -4.72
C GLU A 42 10.61 -5.15 -4.15
N ALA A 43 11.10 -5.79 -3.09
CA ALA A 43 10.41 -6.89 -2.42
C ALA A 43 9.06 -6.45 -1.82
N SER A 44 8.90 -5.19 -1.43
CA SER A 44 7.63 -4.67 -0.89
C SER A 44 6.50 -4.60 -1.93
N MET A 45 6.82 -4.67 -3.23
CA MET A 45 5.82 -4.86 -4.30
C MET A 45 5.16 -6.24 -4.23
N GLY A 46 5.78 -7.22 -3.56
CA GLY A 46 5.36 -8.61 -3.59
C GLY A 46 5.65 -9.23 -4.95
N GLU A 47 4.78 -10.16 -5.40
CA GLU A 47 4.92 -10.81 -6.70
C GLU A 47 4.38 -9.96 -7.88
N ILE A 48 3.78 -8.80 -7.58
CA ILE A 48 3.28 -7.89 -8.61
C ILE A 48 4.47 -7.19 -9.27
N GLN A 49 4.48 -7.18 -10.60
CA GLN A 49 5.56 -6.57 -11.39
C GLN A 49 5.09 -5.32 -12.14
N TRP A 50 6.01 -4.39 -12.32
CA TRP A 50 5.79 -3.23 -13.20
C TRP A 50 5.41 -3.67 -14.61
N GLY A 51 4.52 -2.92 -15.24
CA GLY A 51 4.05 -3.18 -16.61
C GLY A 51 2.95 -4.23 -16.73
N TRP A 52 2.53 -4.89 -15.64
CA TRP A 52 1.35 -5.75 -15.64
C TRP A 52 0.08 -4.96 -15.96
N SER A 53 -0.85 -5.58 -16.69
CA SER A 53 -2.16 -5.01 -16.95
C SER A 53 -3.08 -5.09 -15.73
N PRO A 54 -4.17 -4.30 -15.66
CA PRO A 54 -5.18 -4.39 -14.61
C PRO A 54 -5.71 -5.82 -14.46
N LYS A 55 -5.90 -6.55 -15.57
CA LYS A 55 -6.33 -7.96 -15.55
C LYS A 55 -5.29 -8.90 -14.94
N GLN A 56 -3.99 -8.64 -15.13
CA GLN A 56 -2.93 -9.42 -14.49
C GLN A 56 -2.88 -9.15 -12.99
N VAL A 57 -2.91 -7.87 -12.60
CA VAL A 57 -2.93 -7.46 -11.19
C VAL A 57 -4.18 -8.02 -10.49
N TYR A 58 -5.37 -7.87 -11.07
CA TYR A 58 -6.61 -8.43 -10.52
C TYR A 58 -6.53 -9.95 -10.34
N ARG A 59 -6.05 -10.70 -11.33
CA ARG A 59 -5.92 -12.16 -11.20
C ARG A 59 -5.00 -12.56 -10.07
N HIS A 60 -3.90 -11.85 -9.91
CA HIS A 60 -2.96 -12.11 -8.82
C HIS A 60 -3.60 -11.80 -7.45
N LEU A 61 -4.26 -10.65 -7.32
CA LEU A 61 -4.96 -10.27 -6.09
C LEU A 61 -6.08 -11.25 -5.71
N LYS A 62 -6.89 -11.66 -6.71
CA LYS A 62 -7.92 -12.68 -6.55
C LYS A 62 -7.33 -13.99 -6.02
N LYS A 63 -6.23 -14.45 -6.61
CA LYS A 63 -5.53 -15.67 -6.17
C LYS A 63 -5.09 -15.55 -4.71
N ASN A 64 -4.52 -14.41 -4.30
CA ASN A 64 -4.05 -14.21 -2.93
C ASN A 64 -5.20 -14.22 -1.91
N ILE A 65 -6.36 -13.62 -2.26
CA ILE A 65 -7.56 -13.70 -1.43
C ILE A 65 -8.00 -15.15 -1.31
N GLU A 66 -8.19 -15.85 -2.44
CA GLU A 66 -8.62 -17.25 -2.45
C GLU A 66 -7.69 -18.13 -1.60
N GLU A 67 -6.37 -17.92 -1.69
CA GLU A 67 -5.38 -18.61 -0.88
C GLU A 67 -5.56 -18.35 0.63
N SER A 68 -5.78 -17.10 1.04
CA SER A 68 -5.98 -16.74 2.45
C SER A 68 -7.22 -17.36 3.10
N TYR A 69 -8.21 -17.74 2.30
CA TYR A 69 -9.45 -18.36 2.76
C TYR A 69 -9.40 -19.90 2.76
N LYS A 70 -8.42 -20.53 2.10
CA LYS A 70 -8.33 -22.00 2.04
C LYS A 70 -8.20 -22.65 3.41
N GLU A 71 -7.33 -22.13 4.25
CA GLU A 71 -7.06 -22.69 5.58
C GLU A 71 -8.24 -22.47 6.56
N PRO A 72 -8.83 -21.27 6.68
CA PRO A 72 -10.04 -21.09 7.48
C PRO A 72 -11.19 -22.00 7.06
N ILE A 73 -11.40 -22.17 5.75
CA ILE A 73 -12.45 -23.05 5.20
C ILE A 73 -12.15 -24.50 5.54
N SER A 74 -10.91 -24.99 5.36
CA SER A 74 -10.57 -26.39 5.60
C SER A 74 -10.61 -26.80 7.08
N LYS A 75 -10.41 -25.85 8.00
CA LYS A 75 -10.47 -26.08 9.45
C LYS A 75 -11.88 -26.03 10.02
N THR A 76 -12.84 -25.52 9.27
CA THR A 76 -14.21 -25.35 9.73
C THR A 76 -15.01 -26.62 9.41
N THR A 77 -15.65 -27.20 10.43
CA THR A 77 -16.56 -28.35 10.28
C THR A 77 -18.04 -27.95 10.28
N ASP A 78 -18.32 -26.66 10.55
CA ASP A 78 -19.65 -26.07 10.53
C ASP A 78 -20.00 -25.55 9.13
N ALA A 79 -21.05 -26.11 8.53
CA ALA A 79 -21.50 -25.73 7.20
C ALA A 79 -21.93 -24.25 7.10
N ILE A 80 -22.44 -23.65 8.19
CA ILE A 80 -22.85 -22.24 8.20
C ILE A 80 -21.63 -21.33 8.15
N GLU A 81 -20.61 -21.62 8.96
CA GLU A 81 -19.37 -20.84 8.97
C GLU A 81 -18.57 -21.04 7.68
N GLU A 82 -18.59 -22.24 7.09
CA GLU A 82 -18.01 -22.48 5.77
C GLU A 82 -18.68 -21.59 4.70
N ASP A 83 -20.01 -21.58 4.62
CA ASP A 83 -20.74 -20.75 3.66
C ASP A 83 -20.47 -19.25 3.87
N ARG A 84 -20.44 -18.81 5.13
CA ARG A 84 -20.08 -17.43 5.49
C ARG A 84 -18.69 -17.05 5.00
N LEU A 85 -17.69 -17.93 5.19
CA LEU A 85 -16.31 -17.69 4.73
C LEU A 85 -16.24 -17.62 3.20
N ARG A 86 -16.93 -18.52 2.49
CA ARG A 86 -17.00 -18.53 1.03
C ARG A 86 -17.69 -17.28 0.49
N HIS A 87 -18.78 -16.86 1.12
CA HIS A 87 -19.48 -15.63 0.76
C HIS A 87 -18.59 -14.41 0.95
N LYS A 88 -17.89 -14.31 2.08
CA LYS A 88 -16.96 -13.21 2.36
C LYS A 88 -15.80 -13.16 1.36
N MET A 89 -15.22 -14.31 1.03
CA MET A 89 -14.19 -14.43 -0.01
C MET A 89 -14.71 -13.92 -1.37
N ALA A 90 -15.90 -14.35 -1.78
CA ALA A 90 -16.51 -13.91 -3.05
C ALA A 90 -16.80 -12.41 -3.07
N GLU A 91 -17.23 -11.85 -1.95
CA GLU A 91 -17.49 -10.42 -1.80
C GLU A 91 -16.18 -9.60 -1.87
N GLU A 92 -15.10 -10.02 -1.20
CA GLU A 92 -13.80 -9.34 -1.31
C GLU A 92 -13.25 -9.36 -2.75
N VAL A 93 -13.38 -10.50 -3.46
CA VAL A 93 -12.99 -10.60 -4.87
C VAL A 93 -13.83 -9.66 -5.75
N ARG A 94 -15.14 -9.59 -5.50
CA ARG A 94 -16.06 -8.70 -6.21
C ARG A 94 -15.71 -7.24 -5.98
N GLN A 95 -15.43 -6.85 -4.74
CA GLN A 95 -15.05 -5.48 -4.39
C GLN A 95 -13.78 -5.01 -5.11
N ILE A 96 -12.79 -5.88 -5.28
CA ILE A 96 -11.61 -5.52 -6.09
C ILE A 96 -11.99 -5.31 -7.55
N ARG A 97 -12.75 -6.23 -8.14
CA ARG A 97 -13.18 -6.12 -9.54
C ARG A 97 -13.94 -4.81 -9.78
N ASP A 98 -14.89 -4.50 -8.90
CA ASP A 98 -15.78 -3.35 -9.02
C ASP A 98 -15.08 -2.04 -8.63
N SER A 99 -13.86 -2.11 -8.08
CA SER A 99 -13.05 -0.93 -7.76
C SER A 99 -12.28 -0.35 -8.94
N TYR A 100 -12.25 -1.05 -10.08
CA TYR A 100 -11.57 -0.58 -11.27
C TYR A 100 -12.22 0.71 -11.77
N PHE A 101 -11.40 1.73 -12.02
CA PHE A 101 -11.87 3.05 -12.45
C PHE A 101 -10.95 3.62 -13.52
N GLU A 102 -11.51 4.16 -14.60
CA GLU A 102 -10.75 4.81 -15.67
C GLU A 102 -10.87 6.33 -15.53
N PHE A 103 -9.73 7.02 -15.66
CA PHE A 103 -9.69 8.49 -15.65
C PHE A 103 -9.94 9.00 -17.07
N ASP A 104 -11.16 8.81 -17.57
CA ASP A 104 -11.61 9.18 -18.92
C ASP A 104 -12.19 10.61 -19.00
N GLY A 105 -12.13 11.37 -17.90
CA GLY A 105 -12.74 12.67 -17.74
C GLY A 105 -14.06 12.66 -16.97
N THR A 106 -14.56 11.50 -16.57
CA THR A 106 -15.69 11.39 -15.65
C THR A 106 -15.31 11.93 -14.27
N PRO A 107 -16.04 12.92 -13.72
CA PRO A 107 -15.81 13.40 -12.36
C PRO A 107 -15.95 12.26 -11.35
N SER A 108 -15.00 12.20 -10.41
CA SER A 108 -14.89 11.12 -9.45
C SER A 108 -14.51 11.65 -8.07
N ALA A 109 -14.69 10.83 -7.04
CA ALA A 109 -14.23 11.16 -5.69
C ALA A 109 -12.70 11.35 -5.60
N TYR A 110 -11.94 10.88 -6.59
CA TYR A 110 -10.49 11.01 -6.63
C TYR A 110 -10.03 12.42 -7.04
N ASP A 111 -10.90 13.22 -7.66
CA ASP A 111 -10.56 14.58 -8.12
C ASP A 111 -10.46 15.61 -6.98
N SER A 112 -10.93 15.26 -5.78
CA SER A 112 -11.01 16.17 -4.62
C SER A 112 -10.37 15.62 -3.34
N GLY A 113 -9.58 14.55 -3.41
CA GLY A 113 -8.94 13.93 -2.25
C GLY A 113 -7.41 13.92 -2.29
N TYR A 114 -6.79 13.14 -1.41
CA TYR A 114 -5.33 12.95 -1.32
C TYR A 114 -4.67 12.30 -2.55
N LEU A 115 -5.48 11.69 -3.43
CA LEU A 115 -5.01 11.18 -4.72
C LEU A 115 -5.06 12.24 -5.82
N LYS A 116 -5.56 13.45 -5.54
CA LYS A 116 -5.56 14.54 -6.51
C LYS A 116 -4.12 14.85 -6.94
N GLY A 117 -3.93 14.97 -8.26
CA GLY A 117 -2.61 15.18 -8.88
C GLY A 117 -1.84 13.88 -9.15
N GLU A 118 -2.15 12.78 -8.45
CA GLU A 118 -1.44 11.50 -8.64
C GLU A 118 -1.69 10.88 -10.02
N PHE A 119 -2.83 11.24 -10.61
CA PHE A 119 -3.29 10.81 -11.92
C PHE A 119 -3.59 12.01 -12.82
N THR A 120 -3.81 11.74 -14.10
CA THR A 120 -4.35 12.73 -15.05
C THR A 120 -5.53 12.18 -15.83
N GLN A 121 -6.49 13.06 -16.13
CA GLN A 121 -7.68 12.72 -16.88
C GLN A 121 -7.38 12.60 -18.39
N LYS A 122 -8.10 11.71 -19.08
CA LYS A 122 -8.04 11.49 -20.54
C LYS A 122 -6.65 11.13 -21.08
N ASN A 123 -5.81 10.48 -20.28
CA ASN A 123 -4.45 10.07 -20.69
C ASN A 123 -4.26 8.54 -20.67
N GLY A 124 -5.35 7.77 -20.74
CA GLY A 124 -5.31 6.32 -20.63
C GLY A 124 -4.86 5.84 -19.26
N GLU A 125 -5.10 6.65 -18.22
CA GLU A 125 -4.83 6.27 -16.84
C GLU A 125 -6.04 5.57 -16.23
N SER A 126 -5.77 4.56 -15.41
CA SER A 126 -6.79 3.87 -14.65
C SER A 126 -6.25 3.45 -13.28
N LEU A 127 -7.17 3.02 -12.42
CA LEU A 127 -6.93 2.71 -11.03
C LEU A 127 -7.60 1.38 -10.68
N LEU A 128 -6.95 0.57 -9.86
CA LEU A 128 -7.55 -0.55 -9.16
C LEU A 128 -7.27 -0.40 -7.67
N ARG A 129 -8.28 -0.56 -6.82
CA ARG A 129 -8.16 -0.36 -5.37
C ARG A 129 -8.36 -1.67 -4.61
N VAL A 130 -7.56 -1.89 -3.59
CA VAL A 130 -7.69 -3.01 -2.66
C VAL A 130 -7.68 -2.46 -1.25
N ARG A 131 -8.68 -2.82 -0.46
CA ARG A 131 -8.76 -2.45 0.95
C ARG A 131 -8.48 -3.69 1.80
N THR A 132 -7.55 -3.54 2.73
CA THR A 132 -7.34 -4.50 3.82
C THR A 132 -7.85 -3.88 5.12
N LYS A 133 -7.69 -4.59 6.24
CA LYS A 133 -8.06 -4.07 7.56
C LYS A 133 -7.31 -2.77 7.90
N ASN A 134 -6.04 -2.68 7.51
CA ASN A 134 -5.10 -1.67 7.99
C ASN A 134 -4.51 -0.80 6.87
N THR A 135 -4.74 -1.20 5.60
CA THR A 135 -4.17 -0.50 4.45
C THR A 135 -5.19 -0.35 3.33
N GLN A 136 -4.97 0.68 2.51
CA GLN A 136 -5.65 0.86 1.25
C GLN A 136 -4.61 1.00 0.15
N ASP A 137 -4.54 -0.03 -0.70
CA ASP A 137 -3.62 -0.10 -1.82
C ASP A 137 -4.33 0.36 -3.09
N TYR A 138 -3.64 1.19 -3.85
CA TYR A 138 -4.08 1.71 -5.13
C TYR A 138 -3.03 1.38 -6.18
N PHE A 139 -3.45 0.70 -7.24
CA PHE A 139 -2.63 0.35 -8.38
C PHE A 139 -3.01 1.27 -9.52
N PHE A 140 -2.07 2.11 -9.94
CA PHE A 140 -2.24 3.05 -11.04
C PHE A 140 -1.62 2.49 -12.31
N PHE A 141 -2.42 2.57 -13.37
CA PHE A 141 -2.07 2.13 -14.70
C PHE A 141 -2.00 3.34 -15.63
N ILE A 142 -1.14 3.26 -16.64
CA ILE A 142 -1.12 4.19 -17.76
C ILE A 142 -0.92 3.39 -19.04
N ASN A 143 -1.83 3.55 -20.00
CA ASN A 143 -1.90 2.72 -21.20
C ASN A 143 -1.87 1.21 -20.86
N ASP A 144 -2.75 0.78 -19.96
CA ASP A 144 -2.91 -0.62 -19.54
C ASP A 144 -1.67 -1.23 -18.85
N ARG A 145 -0.79 -0.40 -18.29
CA ARG A 145 0.44 -0.86 -17.64
C ARG A 145 0.61 -0.28 -16.25
N LEU A 146 0.80 -1.16 -15.26
CA LEU A 146 1.07 -0.78 -13.88
C LEU A 146 2.37 0.00 -13.81
N TRP A 147 2.31 1.20 -13.25
CA TRP A 147 3.48 2.07 -13.10
C TRP A 147 3.61 2.71 -11.73
N LYS A 148 2.53 2.70 -10.94
CA LYS A 148 2.53 3.24 -9.58
C LYS A 148 1.68 2.37 -8.67
N ARG A 149 2.19 2.15 -7.46
CA ARG A 149 1.44 1.61 -6.33
C ARG A 149 1.45 2.64 -5.23
N TYR A 150 0.28 3.07 -4.79
CA TYR A 150 0.10 3.98 -3.68
C TYR A 150 -0.54 3.20 -2.53
N ARG A 151 0.18 3.06 -1.42
CA ARG A 151 -0.31 2.36 -0.24
C ARG A 151 -0.52 3.38 0.88
N ALA A 152 -1.77 3.52 1.31
CA ALA A 152 -2.14 4.27 2.50
C ALA A 152 -2.22 3.31 3.70
N PHE A 153 -1.53 3.65 4.78
CA PHE A 153 -1.54 2.95 6.06
C PHE A 153 -2.35 3.76 7.07
N ASP A 154 -3.36 3.15 7.66
CA ASP A 154 -4.15 3.79 8.72
C ASP A 154 -3.23 4.22 9.88
N ALA A 155 -3.29 5.50 10.25
CA ALA A 155 -2.47 6.06 11.30
C ALA A 155 -2.76 5.44 12.68
N ALA A 156 -3.97 4.93 12.90
CA ALA A 156 -4.35 4.24 14.12
C ALA A 156 -3.49 2.98 14.37
N VAL A 157 -2.96 2.36 13.31
CA VAL A 157 -2.05 1.21 13.42
C VAL A 157 -0.72 1.59 14.08
N PHE A 158 -0.36 2.87 14.05
CA PHE A 158 0.89 3.38 14.61
C PHE A 158 0.71 4.10 15.95
N GLU A 159 -0.43 3.94 16.64
CA GLU A 159 -0.65 4.43 18.01
C GLU A 159 -0.31 5.93 18.21
N GLY A 160 -0.57 6.76 17.19
CA GLY A 160 -0.27 8.20 17.24
C GLY A 160 1.18 8.57 16.91
N ALA A 161 1.96 7.64 16.32
CA ALA A 161 3.30 7.94 15.84
C ALA A 161 3.31 9.14 14.88
N THR A 162 4.33 9.98 14.99
CA THR A 162 4.54 11.14 14.10
C THR A 162 5.07 10.70 12.74
N PHE A 163 4.99 11.59 11.75
CA PHE A 163 5.56 11.34 10.43
C PHE A 163 7.08 11.11 10.47
N GLU A 164 7.79 11.72 11.41
CA GLU A 164 9.21 11.46 11.61
C GLU A 164 9.45 10.02 12.08
N GLN A 165 8.65 9.52 13.02
CA GLN A 165 8.74 8.13 13.50
C GLN A 165 8.39 7.13 12.39
N PHE A 166 7.34 7.41 11.62
CA PHE A 166 7.01 6.62 10.42
C PHE A 166 8.15 6.61 9.40
N GLY A 167 8.72 7.78 9.10
CA GLY A 167 9.86 7.92 8.20
C GLY A 167 11.13 7.22 8.70
N LYS A 168 11.39 7.22 10.02
CA LYS A 168 12.50 6.45 10.63
C LYS A 168 12.30 4.95 10.45
N ALA A 169 11.10 4.44 10.70
CA ALA A 169 10.77 3.03 10.51
C ALA A 169 10.92 2.57 9.05
N LEU A 170 10.48 3.41 8.10
CA LEU A 170 10.71 3.15 6.68
C LEU A 170 12.20 3.14 6.33
N GLN A 171 12.99 4.05 6.90
CA GLN A 171 14.43 4.10 6.65
C GLN A 171 15.19 2.93 7.28
N GLN A 172 14.75 2.43 8.44
CA GLN A 172 15.29 1.20 9.03
C GLN A 172 15.06 0.00 8.11
N ARG A 173 13.88 -0.06 7.46
CA ARG A 173 13.53 -1.17 6.57
C ARG A 173 14.11 -1.06 5.16
N TYR A 174 14.11 0.14 4.59
CA TYR A 174 14.40 0.39 3.17
C TYR A 174 15.75 1.09 2.95
N GLY A 175 16.47 1.42 4.02
CA GLY A 175 17.70 2.19 3.98
C GLY A 175 17.47 3.70 4.00
N LYS A 176 18.57 4.45 4.03
CA LYS A 176 18.55 5.92 4.20
C LYS A 176 17.79 6.61 3.06
N ALA A 177 16.82 7.43 3.42
CA ALA A 177 16.04 8.22 2.48
C ALA A 177 16.63 9.62 2.32
N LYS A 178 16.26 10.30 1.24
CA LYS A 178 16.45 11.75 1.10
C LYS A 178 15.19 12.45 1.58
N LYS A 179 15.32 13.32 2.58
CA LYS A 179 14.25 14.27 2.95
C LYS A 179 14.11 15.32 1.84
N LYS A 180 12.88 15.60 1.44
CA LYS A 180 12.53 16.61 0.42
C LYS A 180 11.39 17.49 0.95
N ASN A 181 11.38 18.74 0.52
CA ASN A 181 10.35 19.74 0.84
C ASN A 181 9.82 20.36 -0.47
N GLY A 182 8.54 20.71 -0.52
CA GLY A 182 7.87 21.23 -1.73
C GLY A 182 6.62 20.44 -2.12
N ALA A 183 6.09 20.65 -3.31
CA ALA A 183 4.94 19.86 -3.78
C ALA A 183 5.40 18.43 -4.12
N SER A 184 4.84 17.41 -3.47
CA SER A 184 5.15 16.00 -3.80
C SER A 184 4.68 15.64 -5.22
N VAL A 185 3.64 16.34 -5.69
CA VAL A 185 3.03 16.20 -7.01
C VAL A 185 2.66 17.60 -7.53
N PRO A 186 2.71 17.86 -8.85
CA PRO A 186 2.29 19.15 -9.38
C PRO A 186 0.86 19.52 -8.96
N GLY A 187 0.67 20.73 -8.43
CA GLY A 187 -0.63 21.26 -8.00
C GLY A 187 -1.09 20.81 -6.59
N THR A 188 -0.20 20.20 -5.79
CA THR A 188 -0.46 19.92 -4.37
C THR A 188 0.28 20.90 -3.47
N GLU A 189 -0.24 21.11 -2.25
CA GLU A 189 0.41 21.94 -1.25
C GLU A 189 1.84 21.45 -0.93
N PRO A 190 2.78 22.37 -0.63
CA PRO A 190 4.10 22.01 -0.17
C PRO A 190 4.04 21.13 1.09
N THR A 191 4.69 19.98 1.05
CA THR A 191 4.82 19.05 2.16
C THR A 191 6.25 18.56 2.29
N GLN A 192 6.57 17.94 3.41
CA GLN A 192 7.83 17.21 3.59
C GLN A 192 7.60 15.74 3.25
N TRP A 193 8.52 15.13 2.51
CA TRP A 193 8.45 13.70 2.22
C TRP A 193 9.82 13.05 2.21
N TYR A 194 9.83 11.74 2.46
CA TYR A 194 11.03 10.91 2.30
C TYR A 194 11.04 10.32 0.90
N ALA A 195 12.20 10.30 0.23
CA ALA A 195 12.33 9.75 -1.10
C ALA A 195 13.51 8.76 -1.19
N TRP A 196 13.26 7.62 -1.84
CA TRP A 196 14.28 6.66 -2.24
C TRP A 196 14.32 6.59 -3.76
N LYS A 197 15.54 6.47 -4.29
CA LYS A 197 15.78 6.34 -5.73
C LYS A 197 16.69 5.16 -5.96
N GLU A 198 16.11 4.09 -6.50
CA GLU A 198 16.84 2.91 -6.94
C GLU A 198 16.66 2.71 -8.46
N PRO A 199 17.52 1.92 -9.12
CA PRO A 199 17.43 1.74 -10.58
C PRO A 199 16.10 1.18 -11.08
N ARG A 200 15.35 0.46 -10.24
CA ARG A 200 14.13 -0.28 -10.60
C ARG A 200 12.88 0.15 -9.84
N VAL A 201 13.03 1.01 -8.84
CA VAL A 201 11.92 1.53 -8.06
C VAL A 201 12.26 2.94 -7.57
N LEU A 202 11.31 3.86 -7.77
CA LEU A 202 11.28 5.10 -7.02
C LEU A 202 10.31 4.91 -5.88
N ALA A 203 10.65 5.40 -4.69
CA ALA A 203 9.72 5.40 -3.58
C ALA A 203 9.63 6.78 -2.95
N ARG A 204 8.43 7.12 -2.46
CA ARG A 204 8.23 8.29 -1.61
C ARG A 204 7.25 7.99 -0.48
N ALA A 205 7.53 8.55 0.69
CA ALA A 205 6.64 8.47 1.83
C ALA A 205 6.10 9.84 2.19
N ILE A 206 4.79 9.97 2.33
CA ILE A 206 4.06 11.24 2.42
C ILE A 206 3.21 11.24 3.69
N ASP A 207 3.15 12.41 4.34
CA ASP A 207 2.23 12.66 5.45
C ASP A 207 0.87 13.12 4.92
N ASN A 208 -0.17 12.33 5.19
CA ASN A 208 -1.56 12.70 4.98
C ASN A 208 -2.37 12.50 6.28
N ASN A 209 -1.69 12.38 7.43
CA ASN A 209 -2.30 12.02 8.68
C ASN A 209 -3.20 13.13 9.24
N GLU A 210 -2.73 14.38 9.20
CA GLU A 210 -3.44 15.53 9.78
C GLU A 210 -4.87 15.68 9.23
N PHE A 211 -5.06 15.48 7.92
CA PHE A 211 -6.36 15.66 7.27
C PHE A 211 -7.10 14.36 6.98
N TYR A 212 -6.38 13.26 6.72
CA TYR A 212 -6.98 12.02 6.23
C TYR A 212 -6.70 10.79 7.10
N GLY A 213 -5.88 10.92 8.15
CA GLY A 213 -5.64 9.86 9.13
C GLY A 213 -4.80 8.69 8.61
N PHE A 214 -3.93 8.90 7.62
CA PHE A 214 -3.02 7.86 7.13
C PHE A 214 -1.65 8.39 6.70
N TYR A 215 -0.66 7.51 6.78
CA TYR A 215 0.64 7.69 6.14
C TYR A 215 0.69 6.96 4.81
N CYS A 216 1.44 7.48 3.83
CA CYS A 216 1.49 6.86 2.52
C CYS A 216 2.90 6.41 2.14
N LEU A 217 3.00 5.25 1.49
CA LEU A 217 4.18 4.82 0.74
C LEU A 217 3.77 4.65 -0.72
N VAL A 218 4.42 5.40 -1.60
CA VAL A 218 4.21 5.34 -3.05
C VAL A 218 5.44 4.71 -3.68
N LEU A 219 5.22 3.69 -4.50
CA LEU A 219 6.25 3.03 -5.31
C LEU A 219 5.94 3.30 -6.78
N GLU A 220 6.95 3.64 -7.57
CA GLU A 220 6.78 4.03 -8.97
C GLU A 220 7.85 3.36 -9.85
N ASP A 221 7.49 2.98 -11.06
CA ASP A 221 8.42 2.49 -12.09
C ASP A 221 9.24 3.66 -12.65
N PRO A 222 10.57 3.70 -12.42
CA PRO A 222 11.43 4.78 -12.91
C PRO A 222 11.34 4.98 -14.43
N LYS A 223 11.16 3.89 -15.21
CA LYS A 223 11.09 3.95 -16.68
C LYS A 223 9.83 4.67 -17.14
N THR A 224 8.71 4.40 -16.48
CA THR A 224 7.44 5.06 -16.81
C THR A 224 7.42 6.50 -16.31
N VAL A 225 7.93 6.77 -15.10
CA VAL A 225 8.05 8.14 -14.55
C VAL A 225 8.83 9.05 -15.52
N ALA A 226 9.96 8.58 -16.04
CA ALA A 226 10.77 9.34 -17.01
C ALA A 226 10.02 9.65 -18.33
N ARG A 227 8.94 8.94 -18.63
CA ARG A 227 8.14 9.10 -19.85
C ARG A 227 6.80 9.79 -19.61
N LEU A 228 6.41 10.08 -18.36
CA LEU A 228 5.09 10.62 -18.04
C LEU A 228 4.76 11.90 -18.81
N GLY A 229 5.72 12.81 -18.99
CA GLY A 229 5.49 14.03 -19.78
C GLY A 229 5.09 13.78 -21.25
N LYS A 230 5.46 12.63 -21.83
CA LYS A 230 5.04 12.21 -23.17
C LYS A 230 3.73 11.43 -23.16
N LEU A 231 3.43 10.73 -22.07
CA LEU A 231 2.22 9.90 -21.92
C LEU A 231 1.01 10.76 -21.52
N ARG A 232 1.23 11.79 -20.70
CA ARG A 232 0.21 12.72 -20.19
C ARG A 232 0.09 13.93 -21.11
N LYS A 233 -0.59 13.74 -22.25
CA LYS A 233 -0.81 14.83 -23.22
C LYS A 233 -1.73 15.91 -22.67
N ASN A 234 -2.75 15.50 -21.91
CA ASN A 234 -3.63 16.42 -21.21
C ASN A 234 -2.99 16.82 -19.88
N LYS A 235 -2.72 18.10 -19.70
CA LYS A 235 -2.21 18.64 -18.44
C LYS A 235 -3.37 18.79 -17.44
N PRO A 236 -3.12 18.59 -16.13
CA PRO A 236 -4.12 18.93 -15.12
C PRO A 236 -4.50 20.41 -15.26
N ALA A 237 -5.80 20.71 -15.25
CA ALA A 237 -6.28 22.08 -15.24
C ALA A 237 -5.86 22.73 -13.91
N GLY A 238 -4.84 23.60 -13.93
CA GLY A 238 -4.39 24.37 -12.77
C GLY A 238 -2.94 24.17 -12.30
N GLY A 239 -2.03 23.67 -13.15
CA GLY A 239 -0.59 23.70 -12.85
C GLY A 239 0.19 24.26 -14.03
N ASP A 240 0.73 25.47 -13.86
CA ASP A 240 1.69 26.04 -14.80
C ASP A 240 2.83 25.07 -15.07
N ALA A 241 3.29 25.11 -16.32
CA ALA A 241 4.39 24.31 -16.79
C ALA A 241 5.68 24.68 -16.05
N ASP A 242 6.50 23.65 -15.82
CA ASP A 242 7.90 23.76 -15.39
C ASP A 242 8.11 23.88 -13.87
N ASP A 243 8.13 22.73 -13.19
CA ASP A 243 9.03 22.59 -12.04
C ASP A 243 9.45 21.13 -11.92
N SER A 244 10.43 20.77 -12.75
CA SER A 244 11.18 19.55 -12.59
C SER A 244 11.91 19.57 -11.24
N VAL A 245 11.63 18.56 -10.44
CA VAL A 245 12.30 18.14 -9.21
C VAL A 245 13.83 18.41 -9.21
N VAL A 246 14.30 19.56 -8.69
CA VAL A 246 15.72 19.82 -8.42
C VAL A 246 15.94 20.53 -7.07
N ASN A 247 16.68 19.83 -6.20
CA ASN A 247 17.47 20.19 -5.01
C ASN A 247 16.98 21.24 -4.00
N LEU A 248 16.77 20.76 -2.76
CA LEU A 248 17.31 21.36 -1.54
C LEU A 248 17.57 20.24 -0.52
N VAL A 249 18.81 20.17 -0.02
CA VAL A 249 19.31 19.17 0.95
C VAL A 249 19.48 19.86 2.30
N ALA A 250 18.92 19.27 3.35
CA ALA A 250 19.33 19.52 4.73
C ALA A 250 19.53 18.17 5.42
N GLU A 251 20.76 17.91 5.88
CA GLU A 251 21.12 16.73 6.65
C GLU A 251 20.86 16.98 8.14
N GLY A 252 20.22 16.02 8.80
CA GLY A 252 20.10 15.98 10.26
C GLY A 252 20.21 14.53 10.73
N ASN A 253 21.22 14.25 11.55
CA ASN A 253 21.44 12.97 12.23
C ASN A 253 20.57 12.90 13.49
N GLY A 254 20.05 11.73 13.81
CA GLY A 254 19.34 11.47 15.06
C GLY A 254 19.21 9.96 15.31
N ASP A 255 19.59 9.58 16.52
CA ASP A 255 19.86 8.24 17.04
C ASP A 255 18.60 7.37 17.27
N ASP A 256 18.86 6.10 17.58
CA ASP A 256 18.04 4.89 17.48
C ASP A 256 16.86 4.74 18.47
N GLN A 257 16.04 3.69 18.21
CA GLN A 257 14.89 3.10 18.92
C GLN A 257 13.54 3.29 18.20
N ASN A 258 13.12 2.33 17.33
CA ASN A 258 11.72 2.10 16.90
C ASN A 258 11.53 0.77 16.11
N ALA A 259 12.05 -0.36 16.62
CA ALA A 259 11.91 -1.66 15.94
C ALA A 259 10.45 -2.07 15.70
N ASP A 260 9.54 -1.74 16.61
CA ASP A 260 8.14 -2.19 16.58
C ASP A 260 7.31 -1.57 15.44
N ILE A 261 7.71 -0.40 14.93
CA ILE A 261 7.03 0.27 13.81
C ILE A 261 7.41 -0.43 12.49
N ALA A 262 8.66 -0.85 12.34
CA ALA A 262 9.12 -1.56 11.13
C ALA A 262 8.38 -2.89 10.92
N ASP A 263 8.07 -3.60 12.01
CA ASP A 263 7.33 -4.86 12.01
C ASP A 263 5.85 -4.68 11.63
N ARG A 264 5.23 -3.57 12.05
CA ARG A 264 3.85 -3.23 11.63
C ARG A 264 3.75 -2.87 10.15
N ILE A 265 4.83 -2.34 9.56
CA ILE A 265 4.94 -2.09 8.12
C ILE A 265 5.15 -3.43 7.37
N SER A 266 5.73 -4.46 8.00
CA SER A 266 6.03 -5.76 7.39
C SER A 266 4.91 -6.80 7.51
N GLY A 267 4.00 -6.64 8.48
CA GLY A 267 2.90 -7.57 8.74
C GLY A 267 3.28 -8.75 9.65
N GLU A 268 4.50 -8.80 10.19
CA GLU A 268 4.90 -9.78 11.21
C GLU A 268 4.53 -9.27 12.61
N ILE A 269 3.34 -9.62 13.11
CA ILE A 269 3.03 -9.44 14.54
C ILE A 269 3.68 -10.60 15.30
N ARG A 270 4.87 -10.40 15.87
CA ARG A 270 5.33 -11.27 16.96
C ARG A 270 4.53 -10.90 18.20
N ARG A 271 3.68 -11.83 18.67
CA ARG A 271 3.09 -11.76 20.02
C ARG A 271 4.24 -11.86 21.01
N HIS A 272 4.62 -10.75 21.64
CA HIS A 272 5.35 -10.83 22.90
C HIS A 272 4.33 -11.13 24.01
N ASP A 273 4.08 -12.42 24.23
CA ASP A 273 3.57 -12.88 25.53
C ASP A 273 4.76 -12.88 26.48
N THR A 274 4.89 -11.86 27.32
CA THR A 274 5.69 -11.97 28.55
C THR A 274 4.74 -12.12 29.73
N PRO A 275 4.64 -13.31 30.35
CA PRO A 275 3.97 -13.43 31.64
C PRO A 275 4.84 -12.75 32.70
N ARG A 276 4.27 -11.75 33.37
CA ARG A 276 4.86 -11.14 34.56
C ARG A 276 4.78 -12.14 35.70
N VAL A 277 5.91 -12.80 36.00
CA VAL A 277 6.07 -13.55 37.24
C VAL A 277 6.47 -12.55 38.32
N ASP A 278 5.52 -12.18 39.18
CA ASP A 278 5.83 -11.46 40.42
C ASP A 278 6.38 -12.48 41.44
N GLU A 279 7.70 -12.53 41.58
CA GLU A 279 8.34 -13.10 42.77
C GLU A 279 8.71 -11.96 43.73
N LYS A 280 7.98 -11.86 44.85
CA LYS A 280 8.54 -11.34 46.10
C LYS A 280 8.03 -12.18 47.27
N LYS A 281 8.97 -12.85 47.94
CA LYS A 281 8.89 -13.25 49.34
C LYS A 281 9.50 -12.14 50.19
#